data_AF-A0A3D4PL48-F1
#
_entry.id   AF-A0A3D4PL48-F1
#
_cell.length_a   1.000
_cell.length_b   1.000
_cell.length_c   1.000
_cell.angle_alpha   90.00
_cell.angle_beta   90.00
_cell.angle_gamma   90.00
#
_symmetry.space_group_name_H-M   'P 1'
#
loop_
_entity.id
_entity.type
_entity.pdbx_description
1 polymer ?
#
loop_
_entity_poly.entity_id
_entity_poly.type
_entity_poly.pdbx_seq_one_letter_code
_entity_poly.pdbx_strand_id
1 'polypeptide(L)'
;VTPMGARLLADWIANPLTDLEVIVSRADAVEELTQNSALNRDLRSELDETYDLQRLAARVATGRCNPRDLVWLARTLKMLPKMKALLAARKS
;
A
#
# COMPACT_ATOMS: atom_id res chain seq x y z
N VAL A 1 3.79 -2.11 -8.35
CA VAL A 1 3.12 -3.30 -7.81
C VAL A 1 1.61 -3.07 -7.85
N THR A 2 1.08 -2.08 -7.13
CA THR A 2 -0.37 -1.76 -7.17
C THR A 2 -0.69 -0.46 -7.93
N PRO A 3 -1.89 -0.33 -8.56
CA PRO A 3 -2.34 0.92 -9.18
C PRO A 3 -2.50 2.09 -8.20
N MET A 4 -2.94 1.82 -6.97
CA MET A 4 -3.09 2.85 -5.93
C MET A 4 -1.73 3.42 -5.47
N GLY A 5 -0.70 2.58 -5.35
CA GLY A 5 0.64 3.04 -5.00
C GLY A 5 1.28 3.88 -6.10
N ALA A 6 1.04 3.54 -7.37
CA ALA A 6 1.53 4.33 -8.50
C ALA A 6 0.93 5.76 -8.51
N ARG A 7 -0.35 5.91 -8.18
CA ARG A 7 -0.99 7.22 -8.03
C ARG A 7 -0.39 8.02 -6.88
N LEU A 8 -0.19 7.38 -5.73
CA LEU A 8 0.43 8.02 -4.57
C LEU A 8 1.84 8.54 -4.89
N LEU A 9 2.65 7.75 -5.60
CA LEU A 9 3.99 8.17 -5.99
C LEU A 9 3.96 9.36 -6.96
N ALA A 10 3.07 9.33 -7.96
CA ALA A 10 2.90 10.45 -8.89
C ALA A 10 2.50 11.74 -8.16
N ASP A 11 1.60 11.63 -7.18
CA ASP A 11 1.20 12.75 -6.32
C ASP A 11 2.36 13.29 -5.49
N TRP A 12 3.19 12.42 -4.90
CA TRP A 12 4.38 12.86 -4.14
C TRP A 12 5.42 13.58 -4.99
N ILE A 13 5.58 13.19 -6.26
CA ILE A 13 6.48 13.86 -7.19
C ILE A 13 5.94 15.24 -7.58
N ALA A 14 4.62 15.35 -7.79
CA ALA A 14 3.96 16.61 -8.12
C ALA A 14 3.90 17.58 -6.94
N ASN A 15 3.86 17.06 -5.71
CA ASN A 15 3.69 17.81 -4.47
C ASN A 15 4.81 17.48 -3.47
N PRO A 16 6.02 18.05 -3.66
CA PRO A 16 7.14 17.84 -2.73
C PRO A 16 6.79 18.30 -1.31
N LEU A 17 7.30 17.57 -0.32
CA LEU A 17 7.17 17.93 1.09
C LEU A 17 8.06 19.12 1.43
N THR A 18 7.58 19.95 2.35
CA THR A 18 8.34 21.05 2.96
C THR A 18 8.55 20.88 4.47
N ASP A 19 7.91 19.86 5.06
CA ASP A 19 8.03 19.51 6.47
C ASP A 19 9.18 18.51 6.67
N LEU A 20 10.15 18.88 7.50
CA LEU A 20 11.34 18.06 7.77
C LEU A 20 11.00 16.74 8.45
N GLU A 21 10.07 16.71 9.39
CA GLU A 21 9.72 15.50 10.14
C GLU A 21 9.11 14.46 9.20
N VAL A 22 8.24 14.90 8.29
CA VAL A 22 7.61 14.02 7.30
C VAL A 22 8.63 13.51 6.27
N ILE A 23 9.60 14.36 5.87
CA ILE A 23 10.68 13.96 4.98
C ILE A 23 11.53 12.87 5.63
N VAL A 24 11.96 13.07 6.88
CA VAL A 24 12.78 12.10 7.62
C VAL A 24 12.02 10.78 7.79
N SER A 25 10.75 10.82 8.21
CA SER A 25 9.94 9.61 8.35
C SER A 25 9.83 8.79 7.05
N ARG A 26 9.69 9.45 5.88
CA ARG A 26 9.70 8.77 4.58
C ARG A 26 11.07 8.18 4.25
N ALA A 27 12.15 8.88 4.57
CA ALA A 27 13.51 8.41 4.33
C ALA A 27 13.82 7.17 5.19
N ASP A 28 13.44 7.17 6.47
CA ASP A 28 13.62 6.06 7.39
C ASP A 28 12.89 4.79 6.90
N ALA A 29 11.66 4.95 6.41
CA ALA A 29 10.90 3.84 5.84
C ALA A 29 11.55 3.25 4.57
N VAL A 30 12.15 4.10 3.72
CA VAL A 30 12.89 3.66 2.54
C VAL A 30 14.18 2.96 2.94
N GLU A 31 14.92 3.51 3.90
CA GLU A 31 16.14 2.90 4.42
C GLU A 31 15.87 1.50 5.00
N GLU A 32 14.84 1.36 5.84
CA GLU A 32 14.47 0.07 6.44
C GLU A 32 14.17 -1.00 5.37
N LEU A 33 13.40 -0.65 4.34
CA LEU A 33 13.06 -1.57 3.25
C LEU A 33 14.22 -1.85 2.29
N THR A 34 15.22 -0.96 2.20
CA THR A 34 16.41 -1.19 1.35
C THR A 34 17.47 -2.01 2.07
N GLN A 35 17.58 -1.88 3.40
CA GLN A 35 18.46 -2.69 4.23
C GLN A 35 17.95 -4.13 4.41
N ASN A 36 16.64 -4.36 4.32
CA ASN A 36 16.04 -5.69 4.42
C ASN A 36 15.42 -6.17 3.09
N SER A 37 16.28 -6.69 2.21
CA SER A 37 15.88 -7.14 0.86
C SER A 37 14.87 -8.29 0.88
N ALA A 38 14.91 -9.18 1.88
CA ALA A 38 13.96 -10.27 2.05
C ALA A 38 12.56 -9.73 2.38
N LEU A 39 12.46 -8.84 3.37
CA LEU A 39 11.20 -8.18 3.73
C LEU A 39 10.61 -7.42 2.53
N ASN A 40 11.42 -6.67 1.80
CA ASN A 40 10.97 -5.92 0.64
C ASN A 40 10.42 -6.84 -0.46
N ARG A 41 11.12 -7.94 -0.77
CA ARG A 41 10.63 -8.94 -1.73
C ARG A 41 9.29 -9.55 -1.30
N ASP A 42 9.17 -9.95 -0.05
CA ASP A 42 7.97 -10.60 0.47
C ASP A 42 6.79 -9.63 0.48
N LEU A 43 6.99 -8.38 0.90
CA LEU A 43 5.98 -7.33 0.82
C LEU A 43 5.54 -7.04 -0.60
N ARG A 44 6.47 -6.98 -1.55
CA ARG A 44 6.14 -6.79 -2.97
C ARG A 44 5.32 -7.95 -3.51
N SER A 45 5.65 -9.19 -3.15
CA SER A 45 4.85 -10.36 -3.53
C SER A 45 3.43 -10.28 -2.99
N GLU A 46 3.26 -9.90 -1.72
CA GLU A 46 1.92 -9.74 -1.15
C GLU A 46 1.15 -8.59 -1.81
N LEU A 47 1.82 -7.46 -2.12
CA LEU A 47 1.17 -6.32 -2.75
C LEU A 47 0.69 -6.61 -4.17
N ASP A 48 1.37 -7.48 -4.92
CA ASP A 48 1.02 -7.80 -6.32
C ASP A 48 -0.31 -8.53 -6.45
N GLU A 49 -0.67 -9.29 -5.42
CA GLU A 49 -1.92 -10.04 -5.33
C GLU A 49 -3.11 -9.15 -4.89
N THR A 50 -2.86 -7.87 -4.54
CA THR A 50 -3.94 -6.96 -4.10
C THR A 50 -4.68 -6.30 -5.26
N TYR A 51 -6.00 -6.25 -5.14
CA TYR A 51 -6.82 -5.42 -6.02
C TYR A 51 -6.76 -3.95 -5.60
N ASP A 52 -7.02 -3.06 -6.55
CA ASP A 52 -7.07 -1.60 -6.36
C ASP A 52 -8.16 -1.17 -5.37
N LEU A 53 -7.78 -1.14 -4.09
CA LEU A 53 -8.68 -0.91 -2.97
C LEU A 53 -9.32 0.48 -3.03
N GLN A 54 -8.56 1.50 -3.45
CA GLN A 54 -9.05 2.87 -3.60
C GLN A 54 -10.23 2.91 -4.59
N ARG A 55 -10.10 2.24 -5.74
CA ARG A 55 -11.18 2.16 -6.75
C ARG A 55 -12.38 1.36 -6.25
N LEU A 56 -12.14 0.23 -5.58
CA LEU A 56 -13.22 -0.60 -5.02
C LEU A 56 -14.00 0.16 -3.96
N ALA A 57 -13.32 0.81 -3.02
CA ALA A 57 -13.93 1.62 -1.97
C ALA A 57 -14.78 2.76 -2.55
N ALA A 58 -14.29 3.47 -3.58
CA ALA A 58 -15.04 4.52 -4.25
C ALA A 58 -16.33 3.99 -4.92
N ARG A 59 -16.29 2.81 -5.55
CA ARG A 59 -17.48 2.17 -6.14
C ARG A 59 -18.49 1.76 -5.09
N VAL A 60 -18.03 1.23 -3.96
CA VAL A 60 -18.90 0.87 -2.81
C VAL A 60 -19.55 2.12 -2.22
N ALA A 61 -18.77 3.16 -1.93
CA ALA A 61 -19.26 4.41 -1.35
C ALA A 61 -20.29 5.12 -2.25
N THR A 62 -20.19 4.97 -3.57
CA THR A 62 -21.12 5.56 -4.54
C THR A 62 -22.28 4.66 -4.94
N GLY A 63 -22.42 3.46 -4.34
CA GLY A 63 -23.47 2.50 -4.68
C GLY A 63 -23.35 1.90 -6.09
N ARG A 64 -22.19 2.03 -6.73
CA ARG A 64 -21.91 1.54 -8.10
C ARG A 64 -21.15 0.20 -8.12
N CYS A 65 -20.97 -0.43 -6.97
CA CYS A 65 -20.30 -1.72 -6.87
C CYS A 65 -21.19 -2.86 -7.39
N ASN A 66 -20.56 -3.85 -8.03
CA ASN A 66 -21.19 -5.12 -8.38
C ASN A 66 -20.72 -6.24 -7.41
N PRO A 67 -21.33 -7.44 -7.44
CA PRO A 67 -20.92 -8.54 -6.57
C PRO A 67 -19.45 -8.93 -6.70
N ARG A 68 -18.85 -8.80 -7.89
CA ARG A 68 -17.44 -9.10 -8.13
C ARG A 68 -16.52 -8.11 -7.42
N ASP A 69 -16.88 -6.82 -7.37
CA ASP A 69 -16.15 -5.79 -6.64
C ASP A 69 -16.06 -6.13 -5.14
N LEU A 70 -17.15 -6.63 -4.56
CA LEU A 70 -17.20 -7.05 -3.16
C LEU A 70 -16.33 -8.29 -2.88
N VAL A 71 -16.31 -9.25 -3.82
CA VAL A 71 -15.41 -10.41 -3.73
C VAL A 71 -13.95 -9.98 -3.79
N TRP A 72 -13.59 -9.07 -4.69
CA TRP A 72 -12.23 -8.52 -4.79
C TRP A 72 -11.85 -7.76 -3.52
N LEU A 73 -12.76 -6.96 -2.98
CA LEU A 73 -12.56 -6.27 -1.71
C LEU A 73 -12.27 -7.27 -0.59
N ALA A 74 -13.12 -8.30 -0.44
CA ALA A 74 -12.93 -9.33 0.58
C ALA A 74 -11.59 -10.07 0.43
N ARG A 75 -11.17 -10.37 -0.80
CA ARG A 75 -9.87 -10.99 -1.08
C ARG A 75 -8.71 -10.09 -0.65
N THR A 76 -8.72 -8.82 -1.03
CA THR A 76 -7.68 -7.86 -0.61
C THR A 76 -7.65 -7.72 0.92
N LEU A 77 -8.81 -7.63 1.58
CA LEU A 77 -8.89 -7.50 3.04
C LEU A 77 -8.35 -8.75 3.76
N LYS A 78 -8.55 -9.95 3.20
CA LYS A 78 -8.04 -11.22 3.75
C LYS A 78 -6.51 -11.28 3.77
N MET A 79 -5.82 -10.49 2.95
CA MET A 79 -4.36 -10.44 2.90
C MET A 79 -3.74 -9.54 3.97
N LEU A 80 -4.52 -8.60 4.53
CA LEU A 80 -4.04 -7.63 5.51
C LEU A 80 -3.37 -8.26 6.74
N PRO A 81 -3.87 -9.36 7.34
CA PRO A 81 -3.21 -9.99 8.48
C PRO A 81 -1.78 -10.44 8.16
N LYS A 82 -1.56 -11.02 6.97
CA LYS A 82 -0.25 -11.49 6.53
C LYS A 82 0.70 -10.32 6.28
N MET A 83 0.24 -9.28 5.59
CA MET A 83 1.01 -8.05 5.39
C MET A 83 1.38 -7.38 6.72
N LYS A 84 0.44 -7.32 7.66
CA LYS A 84 0.67 -6.78 9.00
C LYS A 84 1.71 -7.59 9.77
N ALA A 85 1.70 -8.92 9.63
CA ALA A 85 2.70 -9.79 10.25
C ALA A 85 4.11 -9.54 9.68
N LEU A 86 4.25 -9.36 8.37
CA LEU A 86 5.54 -9.01 7.74
C LEU A 86 6.10 -7.68 8.27
N LEU A 87 5.22 -6.71 8.53
CA LEU A 87 5.56 -5.39 9.04
C LEU A 87 5.63 -5.28 10.56
N ALA A 88 5.45 -6.39 11.30
CA ALA A 88 5.33 -6.35 12.76
C ALA A 88 6.63 -5.95 13.46
N ALA A 89 7.79 -6.26 12.85
CA ALA A 89 9.11 -5.95 13.38
C ALA A 89 9.71 -4.64 12.83
N ARG A 90 8.93 -3.85 12.09
CA ARG A 90 9.42 -2.60 11.51
C ARG A 90 9.74 -1.57 12.59
N LYS A 91 10.70 -0.69 12.33
CA LYS A 91 11.15 0.36 13.26
C LYS A 91 10.71 1.76 12.85
N SER A 92 10.51 1.98 11.54
CA SER A 92 9.98 3.23 10.98
C SER A 92 8.48 3.44 11.19
#